data_AF-A0A9X3NDY7-F1
#
_entry.id   AF-A0A9X3NDY7-F1
#
_cell.length_a   1.000
_cell.length_b   1.000
_cell.length_c   1.000
_cell.angle_alpha   90.00
_cell.angle_beta   90.00
_cell.angle_gamma   90.00
#
_symmetry.space_group_name_H-M   'P 1'
#
loop_
_entity.id
_entity.type
_entity.pdbx_description
1 polymer ?
#
loop_
_entity_poly.entity_id
_entity_poly.type
_entity_poly.pdbx_seq_one_letter_code
_entity_poly.pdbx_strand_id
1 'polypeptide(L)'
;MGWFRREKPIDVVAELVEMGAPPDTAAAIVAALGDAGLTEREAQIWVSDPERAYPHNWPMEMGDQVIMMAAGTRFLITQGKADDVLKEAREFAEASPDERAISRLFWGSLDDARRLTGCSPERAAVIADIARTIRERVGSDQDVCYVGQTVLPGTEDRRIVDRLLDGEEQAVRDELTRGELNPKRLLKQQPLRLRGW
;
A
#
# COMPACT_ATOMS: atom_id res chain seq x y z
N MET A 1 -37.18 -12.45 4.71
CA MET A 1 -36.12 -13.43 4.36
C MET A 1 -35.08 -12.71 3.53
N GLY A 2 -33.94 -12.35 4.13
CA GLY A 2 -32.85 -11.71 3.41
C GLY A 2 -32.10 -12.73 2.57
N TRP A 3 -32.04 -12.51 1.25
CA TRP A 3 -31.19 -13.28 0.35
C TRP A 3 -29.74 -12.91 0.66
N PHE A 4 -29.06 -13.73 1.47
CA PHE A 4 -27.61 -13.70 1.54
C PHE A 4 -27.08 -14.15 0.17
N ARG A 5 -26.68 -13.17 -0.65
CA ARG A 5 -25.82 -13.44 -1.79
C ARG A 5 -24.55 -14.02 -1.18
N ARG A 6 -24.38 -15.36 -1.23
CA ARG A 6 -23.10 -15.98 -0.92
C ARG A 6 -22.10 -15.36 -1.89
N GLU A 7 -21.19 -14.55 -1.38
CA GLU A 7 -20.04 -14.11 -2.15
C GLU A 7 -19.38 -15.37 -2.72
N LYS A 8 -19.12 -15.36 -4.03
CA LYS A 8 -18.41 -16.48 -4.65
C LYS A 8 -17.03 -16.57 -3.99
N PRO A 9 -16.50 -17.78 -3.74
CA PRO A 9 -15.12 -17.95 -3.31
C PRO A 9 -14.18 -17.17 -4.25
N ILE A 10 -13.21 -16.46 -3.69
CA ILE A 10 -12.28 -15.63 -4.44
C ILE A 10 -11.12 -16.52 -4.87
N ASP A 11 -11.11 -17.03 -6.09
CA ASP A 11 -9.99 -17.81 -6.60
C ASP A 11 -8.90 -16.90 -7.18
N VAL A 12 -8.00 -16.42 -6.32
CA VAL A 12 -6.91 -15.50 -6.72
C VAL A 12 -5.93 -16.19 -7.68
N VAL A 13 -5.73 -17.50 -7.56
CA VAL A 13 -4.83 -18.24 -8.47
C VAL A 13 -5.42 -18.29 -9.86
N ALA A 14 -6.71 -18.62 -10.01
CA ALA A 14 -7.38 -18.60 -11.30
C ALA A 14 -7.34 -17.20 -11.92
N GLU A 15 -7.55 -16.15 -11.12
CA GLU A 15 -7.50 -14.76 -11.59
C GLU A 15 -6.11 -14.39 -12.14
N LEU A 16 -5.03 -14.76 -11.44
CA LEU A 16 -3.65 -14.56 -11.90
C LEU A 16 -3.35 -15.31 -13.21
N VAL A 17 -3.84 -16.54 -13.34
CA VAL A 17 -3.69 -17.34 -14.57
C VAL A 17 -4.44 -16.71 -15.73
N GLU A 18 -5.67 -16.22 -15.50
CA GLU A 18 -6.44 -15.48 -16.51
C GLU A 18 -5.74 -14.19 -16.96
N MET A 19 -4.97 -13.54 -16.08
CA MET A 19 -4.15 -12.38 -16.42
C MET A 19 -2.90 -12.73 -17.24
N GLY A 20 -2.51 -14.01 -17.30
CA GLY A 20 -1.36 -14.49 -18.07
C GLY A 20 -0.19 -15.03 -17.24
N ALA A 21 -0.33 -15.16 -15.92
CA ALA A 21 0.71 -15.80 -15.10
C ALA A 21 0.74 -17.33 -15.34
N PRO A 22 1.93 -17.96 -15.38
CA PRO A 22 2.03 -19.42 -15.33
C PRO A 22 1.35 -19.98 -14.06
N PRO A 23 0.65 -21.13 -14.12
CA PRO A 23 -0.08 -21.69 -12.97
C PRO A 23 0.77 -21.87 -11.70
N ASP A 24 1.99 -22.38 -11.85
CA ASP A 24 2.90 -22.57 -10.71
C ASP A 24 3.37 -21.24 -10.11
N THR A 25 3.66 -20.24 -10.96
CA THR A 25 4.00 -18.88 -10.52
C THR A 25 2.82 -18.20 -9.82
N ALA A 26 1.60 -18.35 -10.35
CA ALA A 26 0.37 -17.83 -9.75
C ALA A 26 0.13 -18.42 -8.36
N ALA A 27 0.24 -19.75 -8.23
CA ALA A 27 0.12 -20.43 -6.93
C ALA A 27 1.20 -19.97 -5.95
N ALA A 28 2.44 -19.80 -6.41
CA ALA A 28 3.54 -19.33 -5.58
C ALA A 28 3.36 -17.88 -5.10
N ILE A 29 2.81 -16.99 -5.93
CA ILE A 29 2.46 -15.61 -5.52
C ILE A 29 1.44 -15.65 -4.38
N VAL A 30 0.33 -16.40 -4.56
CA VAL A 30 -0.72 -16.49 -3.55
C VAL A 30 -0.20 -17.12 -2.26
N ALA A 31 0.65 -18.15 -2.35
CA ALA A 31 1.30 -18.75 -1.19
C ALA A 31 2.16 -17.74 -0.41
N ALA A 32 3.01 -16.96 -1.10
CA ALA A 32 3.84 -15.94 -0.47
C ALA A 32 2.99 -14.86 0.24
N LEU A 33 1.90 -14.41 -0.38
CA LEU A 33 0.97 -13.46 0.26
C LEU A 33 0.28 -14.07 1.48
N GLY A 34 -0.07 -15.36 1.43
CA GLY A 34 -0.58 -16.11 2.58
C GLY A 34 0.43 -16.19 3.72
N ASP A 35 1.70 -16.48 3.43
CA ASP A 35 2.80 -16.50 4.41
C ASP A 35 3.05 -15.11 5.02
N ALA A 36 2.79 -14.04 4.25
CA ALA A 36 2.81 -12.66 4.74
C ALA A 36 1.65 -12.33 5.70
N GLY A 37 0.68 -13.25 5.86
CA GLY A 37 -0.49 -13.11 6.73
C GLY A 37 -1.69 -12.42 6.09
N LEU A 38 -1.74 -12.32 4.75
CA LEU A 38 -2.89 -11.73 4.07
C LEU A 38 -4.03 -12.74 3.99
N THR A 39 -5.25 -12.24 4.24
CA THR A 39 -6.47 -12.97 3.91
C THR A 39 -6.63 -13.09 2.39
N GLU A 40 -7.47 -14.01 1.93
CA GLU A 40 -7.77 -14.20 0.50
C GLU A 40 -8.25 -12.89 -0.17
N ARG A 41 -9.08 -12.12 0.54
CA ARG A 41 -9.55 -10.80 0.06
C ARG A 41 -8.42 -9.78 -0.03
N GLU A 42 -7.50 -9.76 0.93
CA GLU A 42 -6.35 -8.85 0.91
C GLU A 42 -5.34 -9.24 -0.17
N ALA A 43 -5.12 -10.55 -0.40
CA ALA A 43 -4.31 -11.05 -1.50
C ALA A 43 -4.93 -10.67 -2.85
N GLN A 44 -6.25 -10.78 -3.01
CA GLN A 44 -6.93 -10.29 -4.20
C GLN A 44 -6.70 -8.79 -4.40
N ILE A 45 -6.87 -7.97 -3.34
CA ILE A 45 -6.64 -6.53 -3.43
C ILE A 45 -5.20 -6.24 -3.88
N TRP A 46 -4.21 -6.92 -3.28
CA TRP A 46 -2.80 -6.79 -3.63
C TRP A 46 -2.53 -7.10 -5.11
N VAL A 47 -3.25 -8.06 -5.69
CA VAL A 47 -3.06 -8.52 -7.06
C VAL A 47 -3.80 -7.69 -8.10
N SER A 48 -5.07 -7.39 -7.89
CA SER A 48 -5.97 -7.05 -9.00
C SER A 48 -6.87 -5.86 -8.80
N ASP A 49 -6.86 -5.24 -7.61
CA ASP A 49 -7.69 -4.06 -7.37
C ASP A 49 -7.24 -2.90 -8.28
N PRO A 50 -8.15 -2.32 -9.08
CA PRO A 50 -7.81 -1.31 -10.07
C PRO A 50 -7.28 -0.02 -9.45
N GLU A 51 -7.59 0.25 -8.18
CA GLU A 51 -7.18 1.46 -7.47
C GLU A 51 -6.15 1.17 -6.38
N ARG A 52 -6.02 -0.08 -5.93
CA ARG A 52 -5.30 -0.45 -4.70
C ARG A 52 -4.37 -1.65 -4.83
N ALA A 53 -4.21 -2.21 -6.03
CA ALA A 53 -3.18 -3.23 -6.25
C ALA A 53 -1.81 -2.73 -5.79
N TYR A 54 -0.99 -3.67 -5.33
CA TYR A 54 0.35 -3.36 -4.84
C TYR A 54 1.15 -2.68 -5.95
N PRO A 55 1.73 -1.49 -5.66
CA PRO A 55 2.58 -0.81 -6.61
C PRO A 55 3.98 -1.42 -6.57
N HIS A 56 4.47 -1.78 -7.75
CA HIS A 56 5.82 -2.27 -7.99
C HIS A 56 6.68 -1.15 -8.58
N ASN A 57 7.92 -1.03 -8.12
CA ASN A 57 8.90 -0.14 -8.73
C ASN A 57 9.49 -0.82 -9.96
N TRP A 58 8.97 -0.46 -11.14
CA TRP A 58 9.36 -1.09 -12.40
C TRP A 58 10.26 -0.17 -13.23
N PRO A 59 11.52 -0.56 -13.52
CA PRO A 59 12.40 0.22 -14.36
C PRO A 59 11.96 0.12 -15.83
N MET A 60 11.74 1.27 -16.46
CA MET A 60 11.45 1.38 -17.88
C MET A 60 12.57 2.17 -18.58
N GLU A 61 13.11 1.59 -19.65
CA GLU A 61 14.05 2.29 -20.54
C GLU A 61 13.29 3.26 -21.45
N MET A 62 13.69 4.53 -21.44
CA MET A 62 13.21 5.58 -22.32
C MET A 62 14.39 6.31 -22.95
N GLY A 63 14.77 5.90 -24.18
CA GLY A 63 16.00 6.36 -24.80
C GLY A 63 17.22 5.88 -24.01
N ASP A 64 18.11 6.80 -23.64
CA ASP A 64 19.32 6.50 -22.86
C ASP A 64 19.10 6.60 -21.34
N GLN A 65 17.85 6.71 -20.88
CA GLN A 65 17.51 6.85 -19.46
C GLN A 65 16.67 5.68 -18.96
N VAL A 66 16.91 5.28 -17.71
CA VAL A 66 16.03 4.37 -16.96
C VAL A 66 15.18 5.20 -16.02
N ILE A 67 13.88 5.17 -16.21
CA ILE A 67 12.90 5.84 -15.35
C ILE A 67 12.20 4.78 -14.51
N MET A 68 12.10 5.00 -13.21
CA MET A 68 11.35 4.12 -12.32
C MET A 68 9.87 4.50 -12.37
N MET A 69 9.01 3.55 -12.77
CA MET A 69 7.57 3.74 -12.75
C MET A 69 6.92 2.93 -11.63
N ALA A 70 5.89 3.47 -11.01
CA ALA A 70 4.99 2.68 -10.17
C ALA A 70 4.00 1.92 -11.08
N ALA A 71 4.10 0.59 -11.09
CA ALA A 71 3.25 -0.29 -11.89
C ALA A 71 2.42 -1.20 -10.97
N GLY A 72 1.11 -1.29 -11.20
CA GLY A 72 0.28 -2.24 -10.43
C GLY A 72 0.55 -3.70 -10.81
N THR A 73 0.38 -4.62 -9.87
CA THR A 73 0.55 -6.07 -10.06
C THR A 73 -0.11 -6.60 -11.35
N ARG A 74 -1.39 -6.27 -11.57
CA ARG A 74 -2.13 -6.67 -12.78
C ARG A 74 -1.41 -6.26 -14.07
N PHE A 75 -0.92 -5.02 -14.14
CA PHE A 75 -0.23 -4.54 -15.32
C PHE A 75 1.02 -5.38 -15.60
N LEU A 76 1.87 -5.61 -14.59
CA LEU A 76 3.07 -6.42 -14.74
C LEU A 76 2.78 -7.85 -15.23
N ILE A 77 1.75 -8.49 -14.69
CA ILE A 77 1.38 -9.84 -15.13
C ILE A 77 0.98 -9.84 -16.62
N THR A 78 0.16 -8.86 -17.04
CA THR A 78 -0.24 -8.75 -18.46
C THR A 78 0.94 -8.43 -19.40
N GLN A 79 2.05 -7.88 -18.88
CA GLN A 79 3.30 -7.69 -19.62
C GLN A 79 4.24 -8.91 -19.55
N GLY A 80 3.77 -10.05 -19.03
CA GLY A 80 4.57 -11.27 -18.89
C GLY A 80 5.65 -11.20 -17.81
N LYS A 81 5.48 -10.32 -16.81
CA LYS A 81 6.43 -10.10 -15.70
C LYS A 81 5.99 -10.78 -14.41
N ALA A 82 5.35 -11.95 -14.52
CA ALA A 82 4.85 -12.70 -13.35
C ALA A 82 5.98 -13.13 -12.40
N ASP A 83 7.18 -13.40 -12.90
CA ASP A 83 8.34 -13.75 -12.05
C ASP A 83 8.84 -12.56 -11.21
N ASP A 84 8.78 -11.34 -11.76
CA ASP A 84 9.10 -10.11 -11.02
C ASP A 84 8.06 -9.89 -9.90
N VAL A 85 6.78 -10.12 -10.20
CA VAL A 85 5.70 -10.08 -9.19
C VAL A 85 5.89 -11.13 -8.11
N LEU A 86 6.30 -12.36 -8.47
CA LEU A 86 6.59 -13.41 -7.50
C LEU A 86 7.77 -13.04 -6.59
N LYS A 87 8.82 -12.44 -7.15
CA LYS A 87 9.96 -11.96 -6.37
C LYS A 87 9.50 -10.93 -5.33
N GLU A 88 8.74 -9.92 -5.74
CA GLU A 88 8.19 -8.88 -4.86
C GLU A 88 7.22 -9.45 -3.81
N ALA A 89 6.38 -10.44 -4.17
CA ALA A 89 5.50 -11.10 -3.22
C ALA A 89 6.28 -11.84 -2.12
N ARG A 90 7.43 -12.44 -2.46
CA ARG A 90 8.34 -13.08 -1.49
C ARG A 90 9.02 -12.05 -0.61
N GLU A 91 9.53 -10.96 -1.18
CA GLU A 91 10.12 -9.87 -0.41
C GLU A 91 9.09 -9.25 0.56
N PHE A 92 7.84 -9.12 0.13
CA PHE A 92 6.73 -8.71 0.97
C PHE A 92 6.47 -9.69 2.13
N ALA A 93 6.53 -10.99 1.87
CA ALA A 93 6.41 -12.02 2.90
C ALA A 93 7.57 -12.02 3.91
N GLU A 94 8.77 -11.67 3.47
CA GLU A 94 9.96 -11.57 4.32
C GLU A 94 10.03 -10.26 5.12
N ALA A 95 9.38 -9.20 4.65
CA ALA A 95 9.38 -7.90 5.31
C ALA A 95 8.73 -7.94 6.70
N SER A 96 9.11 -6.97 7.55
CA SER A 96 8.53 -6.86 8.88
C SER A 96 7.02 -6.55 8.83
N PRO A 97 6.24 -6.93 9.87
CA PRO A 97 4.83 -6.58 9.94
C PRO A 97 4.56 -5.08 9.84
N ASP A 98 5.48 -4.24 10.30
CA ASP A 98 5.36 -2.78 10.24
C ASP A 98 5.64 -2.24 8.84
N GLU A 99 6.67 -2.72 8.13
CA GLU A 99 6.89 -2.36 6.72
C GLU A 99 5.71 -2.76 5.83
N ARG A 100 5.18 -3.98 6.02
CA ARG A 100 3.97 -4.44 5.31
C ARG A 100 2.78 -3.54 5.59
N ALA A 101 2.57 -3.15 6.85
CA ALA A 101 1.48 -2.27 7.24
C ALA A 101 1.61 -0.88 6.58
N ILE A 102 2.82 -0.31 6.56
CA ILE A 102 3.10 0.99 5.92
C ILE A 102 2.82 0.91 4.41
N SER A 103 3.42 -0.05 3.72
CA SER A 103 3.24 -0.26 2.28
C SER A 103 1.76 -0.39 1.92
N ARG A 104 1.00 -1.19 2.69
CA ARG A 104 -0.42 -1.43 2.42
C ARG A 104 -1.30 -0.22 2.73
N LEU A 105 -1.08 0.45 3.85
CA LEU A 105 -1.98 1.51 4.32
C LEU A 105 -1.73 2.85 3.62
N PHE A 106 -0.47 3.22 3.42
CA PHE A 106 -0.14 4.45 2.67
C PHE A 106 -0.06 4.26 1.15
N TRP A 107 -0.25 3.02 0.67
CA TRP A 107 -0.23 2.63 -0.74
C TRP A 107 1.08 3.00 -1.44
N GLY A 108 2.13 2.25 -1.09
CA GLY A 108 3.45 2.34 -1.69
C GLY A 108 4.14 0.98 -1.70
N SER A 109 5.24 0.88 -2.44
CA SER A 109 6.05 -0.34 -2.48
C SER A 109 6.76 -0.57 -1.13
N LEU A 110 7.35 -1.74 -0.92
CA LEU A 110 8.25 -1.94 0.23
C LEU A 110 9.45 -0.99 0.20
N ASP A 111 9.97 -0.67 -0.98
CA ASP A 111 11.06 0.29 -1.12
C ASP A 111 10.64 1.70 -0.68
N ASP A 112 9.39 2.09 -0.97
CA ASP A 112 8.84 3.35 -0.47
C ASP A 112 8.73 3.33 1.06
N ALA A 113 8.28 2.21 1.65
CA ALA A 113 8.23 2.03 3.10
C ALA A 113 9.63 2.11 3.74
N ARG A 114 10.63 1.48 3.12
CA ARG A 114 12.04 1.52 3.55
C ARG A 114 12.64 2.90 3.43
N ARG A 115 12.38 3.62 2.33
CA ARG A 115 12.77 5.01 2.14
C ARG A 115 12.14 5.93 3.18
N LEU A 116 10.84 5.78 3.43
CA LEU A 116 10.11 6.55 4.43
C LEU A 116 10.66 6.34 5.85
N THR A 117 11.04 5.10 6.18
CA THR A 117 11.54 4.74 7.51
C THR A 117 13.06 4.88 7.65
N GLY A 118 13.78 5.13 6.55
CA GLY A 118 15.25 5.03 6.53
C GLY A 118 15.77 3.65 6.93
N CYS A 119 14.97 2.60 6.67
CA CYS A 119 15.21 1.22 7.11
C CYS A 119 15.34 1.03 8.63
N SER A 120 14.89 1.99 9.47
CA SER A 120 14.90 1.83 10.93
C SER A 120 13.65 1.05 11.39
N PRO A 121 13.81 -0.10 12.08
CA PRO A 121 12.68 -0.83 12.66
C PRO A 121 11.90 -0.01 13.69
N GLU A 122 12.59 0.81 14.48
CA GLU A 122 11.95 1.68 15.48
C GLU A 122 11.08 2.73 14.81
N ARG A 123 11.58 3.36 13.74
CA ARG A 123 10.80 4.33 12.96
C ARG A 123 9.64 3.67 12.22
N ALA A 124 9.85 2.47 11.67
CA ALA A 124 8.79 1.67 11.05
C ALA A 124 7.65 1.38 12.05
N ALA A 125 7.97 1.00 13.29
CA ALA A 125 6.96 0.77 14.32
C ALA A 125 6.13 2.02 14.62
N VAL A 126 6.75 3.20 14.72
CA VAL A 126 6.05 4.47 14.97
C VAL A 126 5.15 4.84 13.78
N ILE A 127 5.65 4.76 12.56
CA ILE A 127 4.88 5.11 11.36
C ILE A 127 3.73 4.12 11.13
N ALA A 128 3.94 2.83 11.40
CA ALA A 128 2.88 1.84 11.35
C ALA A 128 1.79 2.08 12.41
N ASP A 129 2.15 2.51 13.63
CA ASP A 129 1.20 2.93 14.68
C ASP A 129 0.35 4.13 14.23
N ILE A 130 0.97 5.12 13.58
CA ILE A 130 0.26 6.26 12.98
C ILE A 130 -0.75 5.79 11.93
N ALA A 131 -0.31 4.92 11.00
CA ALA A 131 -1.18 4.38 9.96
C ALA A 131 -2.37 3.59 10.53
N ARG A 132 -2.13 2.75 11.54
CA ARG A 132 -3.19 2.01 12.26
C ARG A 132 -4.15 2.94 13.00
N THR A 133 -3.64 3.96 13.68
CA THR A 133 -4.46 4.97 14.36
C THR A 133 -5.35 5.72 13.38
N ILE A 134 -4.83 6.06 12.19
CA ILE A 134 -5.63 6.68 11.12
C ILE A 134 -6.71 5.68 10.66
N ARG A 135 -6.33 4.43 10.39
CA ARG A 135 -7.24 3.35 9.96
C ARG A 135 -8.41 3.17 10.92
N GLU A 136 -8.15 3.12 12.21
CA GLU A 136 -9.19 3.00 13.25
C GLU A 136 -10.17 4.17 13.21
N ARG A 137 -9.69 5.37 12.90
CA ARG A 137 -10.53 6.57 12.81
C ARG A 137 -11.35 6.59 11.54
N VAL A 138 -10.80 6.23 10.38
CA VAL A 138 -11.51 6.34 9.09
C VAL A 138 -12.29 5.08 8.72
N GLY A 139 -11.88 3.91 9.21
CA GLY A 139 -12.57 2.63 9.04
C GLY A 139 -12.24 1.87 7.76
N SER A 140 -11.37 2.39 6.88
CA SER A 140 -10.97 1.72 5.64
C SER A 140 -9.50 1.96 5.33
N ASP A 141 -8.83 0.98 4.71
CA ASP A 141 -7.42 1.08 4.32
C ASP A 141 -7.21 2.11 3.18
N GLN A 142 -8.21 2.27 2.31
CA GLN A 142 -8.20 3.26 1.22
C GLN A 142 -8.13 4.68 1.78
N ASP A 143 -8.94 4.98 2.79
CA ASP A 143 -8.98 6.30 3.40
C ASP A 143 -7.69 6.65 4.15
N VAL A 144 -6.91 5.65 4.61
CA VAL A 144 -5.59 5.93 5.23
C VAL A 144 -4.63 6.55 4.22
N CYS A 145 -4.57 5.99 3.01
CA CYS A 145 -3.77 6.55 1.92
C CYS A 145 -4.24 7.98 1.61
N TYR A 146 -5.54 8.20 1.49
CA TYR A 146 -6.06 9.53 1.19
C TYR A 146 -5.77 10.54 2.31
N VAL A 147 -5.87 10.14 3.57
CA VAL A 147 -5.47 10.99 4.71
C VAL A 147 -3.98 11.32 4.63
N GLY A 148 -3.14 10.32 4.34
CA GLY A 148 -1.71 10.50 4.14
C GLY A 148 -1.37 11.53 3.06
N GLN A 149 -2.21 11.60 2.03
CA GLN A 149 -2.06 12.40 0.80
C GLN A 149 -2.85 13.73 0.83
N THR A 150 -3.60 14.00 1.90
CA THR A 150 -4.43 15.21 2.01
C THR A 150 -3.61 16.38 2.56
N VAL A 151 -3.79 17.57 1.97
CA VAL A 151 -3.07 18.77 2.40
C VAL A 151 -3.44 19.15 3.84
N LEU A 152 -2.43 19.50 4.64
CA LEU A 152 -2.59 19.91 6.02
C LEU A 152 -2.93 21.41 6.13
N PRO A 153 -3.96 21.79 6.91
CA PRO A 153 -4.33 23.19 7.13
C PRO A 153 -3.16 24.01 7.68
N GLY A 154 -2.98 25.23 7.17
CA GLY A 154 -1.96 26.16 7.68
C GLY A 154 -0.52 25.81 7.29
N THR A 155 -0.33 24.90 6.33
CA THR A 155 0.97 24.52 5.79
C THR A 155 1.12 24.99 4.34
N GLU A 156 2.36 25.03 3.83
CA GLU A 156 2.66 25.26 2.42
C GLU A 156 2.37 24.00 1.59
N ASP A 157 1.11 23.57 1.56
CA ASP A 157 0.65 22.35 0.88
C ASP A 157 1.27 21.02 1.38
N ARG A 158 1.86 20.99 2.58
CA ARG A 158 2.45 19.77 3.15
C ARG A 158 1.37 18.76 3.48
N ARG A 159 1.68 17.47 3.28
CA ARG A 159 0.85 16.32 3.61
C ARG A 159 1.41 15.60 4.83
N ILE A 160 0.67 14.62 5.36
CA ILE A 160 1.19 13.78 6.47
C ILE A 160 2.44 13.03 6.00
N VAL A 161 2.43 12.44 4.80
CA VAL A 161 3.60 11.71 4.28
C VAL A 161 4.85 12.59 4.17
N ASP A 162 4.70 13.87 3.81
CA ASP A 162 5.83 14.81 3.74
C ASP A 162 6.43 15.07 5.13
N ARG A 163 5.57 15.25 6.14
CA ARG A 163 6.02 15.40 7.54
C ARG A 163 6.71 14.14 8.07
N LEU A 164 6.20 12.96 7.70
CA LEU A 164 6.82 11.69 8.06
C LEU A 164 8.19 11.53 7.41
N LEU A 165 8.36 11.94 6.14
CA LEU A 165 9.67 11.95 5.46
C LEU A 165 10.67 12.86 6.18
N ASP A 166 10.22 14.03 6.63
CA ASP A 166 11.03 15.02 7.35
C ASP A 166 11.35 14.63 8.82
N GLY A 167 10.89 13.46 9.29
CA GLY A 167 11.20 12.97 10.64
C GLY A 167 10.27 13.51 11.73
N GLU A 168 9.11 14.06 11.37
CA GLU A 168 8.14 14.62 12.32
C GLU A 168 7.14 13.59 12.87
N GLU A 169 7.44 12.28 12.80
CA GLU A 169 6.51 11.22 13.21
C GLU A 169 5.92 11.39 14.62
N GLN A 170 6.72 11.84 15.59
CA GLN A 170 6.23 12.04 16.96
C GLN A 170 5.23 13.21 17.03
N ALA A 171 5.47 14.31 16.32
CA ALA A 171 4.54 15.44 16.28
C ALA A 171 3.21 15.04 15.63
N VAL A 172 3.27 14.29 14.51
CA VAL A 172 2.08 13.74 13.85
C VAL A 172 1.29 12.84 14.81
N ARG A 173 1.98 11.95 15.53
CA ARG A 173 1.36 11.06 16.53
C ARG A 173 0.68 11.83 17.66
N ASP A 174 1.34 12.85 18.18
CA ASP A 174 0.81 13.67 19.27
C ASP A 174 -0.42 14.47 18.82
N GLU A 175 -0.37 15.10 17.63
CA GLU A 175 -1.50 15.83 17.06
C GLU A 175 -2.69 14.93 16.75
N LEU A 176 -2.45 13.70 16.27
CA LEU A 176 -3.49 12.68 16.15
C LEU A 176 -4.11 12.43 17.52
N THR A 177 -3.29 12.14 18.53
CA THR A 177 -3.75 11.81 19.89
C THR A 177 -4.58 12.94 20.51
N ARG A 178 -4.15 14.19 20.36
CA ARG A 178 -4.89 15.38 20.83
C ARG A 178 -6.14 15.70 19.99
N GLY A 179 -6.27 15.11 18.81
CA GLY A 179 -7.39 15.35 17.89
C GLY A 179 -7.26 16.62 17.04
N GLU A 180 -6.11 17.30 17.12
CA GLU A 180 -5.74 18.43 16.27
C GLU A 180 -5.64 17.99 14.81
N LEU A 181 -5.03 16.81 14.59
CA LEU A 181 -5.06 16.11 13.32
C LEU A 181 -6.25 15.15 13.30
N ASN A 182 -7.33 15.54 12.62
CA ASN A 182 -8.55 14.73 12.51
C ASN A 182 -8.70 14.13 11.10
N PRO A 183 -8.43 12.81 10.92
CA PRO A 183 -8.48 12.16 9.61
C PRO A 183 -9.81 12.33 8.86
N LYS A 184 -10.94 12.13 9.53
CA LYS A 184 -12.27 12.29 8.90
C LYS A 184 -12.51 13.71 8.42
N ARG A 185 -12.05 14.69 9.21
CA ARG A 185 -12.18 16.11 8.88
C ARG A 185 -11.29 16.49 7.69
N LEU A 186 -10.05 15.98 7.65
CA LEU A 186 -9.13 16.21 6.53
C LEU A 186 -9.75 15.76 5.21
N LEU A 187 -10.19 14.50 5.13
CA LEU A 187 -10.82 13.95 3.92
C LEU A 187 -12.02 14.75 3.42
N LYS A 188 -12.77 15.37 4.34
CA LYS A 188 -13.98 16.14 4.01
C LYS A 188 -13.68 17.58 3.58
N GLN A 189 -12.62 18.19 4.12
CA GLN A 189 -12.46 19.66 4.10
C GLN A 189 -11.21 20.13 3.38
N GLN A 190 -10.25 19.26 3.14
CA GLN A 190 -8.96 19.63 2.56
C GLN A 190 -8.78 18.97 1.19
N PRO A 191 -8.02 19.60 0.28
CA PRO A 191 -7.78 19.03 -1.03
C PRO A 191 -6.89 17.79 -0.92
N LEU A 192 -7.30 16.72 -1.61
CA LEU A 192 -6.47 15.53 -1.82
C LEU A 192 -5.40 15.84 -2.86
N ARG A 193 -4.13 15.53 -2.56
CA ARG A 193 -3.02 15.64 -3.51
C ARG A 193 -2.28 14.30 -3.61
N LEU A 194 -2.78 13.45 -4.51
CA LEU A 194 -2.12 12.21 -4.89
C LEU A 194 -0.84 12.54 -5.67
N ARG A 195 0.27 12.69 -4.96
CA ARG A 195 1.62 12.70 -5.51
C ARG A 195 2.36 11.52 -4.90
N GLY A 196 3.35 10.97 -5.59
CA GLY A 196 4.26 9.97 -5.02
C GLY A 196 4.84 10.43 -3.67
N TRP A 197 5.40 9.48 -2.93
CA TRP A 197 6.05 9.76 -1.65
C TRP A 197 7.35 10.52 -1.91
#